data_AF-A0AA95B5H3-F1
#
_entry.id   AF-A0AA95B5H3-F1
#
_cell.length_a   1.000
_cell.length_b   1.000
_cell.length_c   1.000
_cell.angle_alpha   90.00
_cell.angle_beta   90.00
_cell.angle_gamma   90.00
#
_symmetry.space_group_name_H-M   'P 1'
#
loop_
_entity.id
_entity.type
_entity.pdbx_description
1 polymer ?
#
loop_
_entity_poly.entity_id
_entity_poly.type
_entity_poly.pdbx_seq_one_letter_code
_entity_poly.pdbx_strand_id
1 'polypeptide(L)'
;MNYPRIMNGSQIGTAWFGTHIVLIKCNYMTNQVVAVFKSDHAPFEPTSSSCAETLSRYLSIGYTLIGAYPLDNEQIQYVLQYR
;
A
#
# COMPACT_ATOMS: atom_id res chain seq x y z
N MET A 1 -10.50 -41.24 12.95
CA MET A 1 -10.34 -40.97 11.50
C MET A 1 -10.92 -39.59 11.25
N ASN A 2 -10.07 -38.57 11.13
CA ASN A 2 -10.48 -37.18 10.99
C ASN A 2 -10.61 -36.86 9.50
N TYR A 3 -11.82 -36.62 9.02
CA TYR A 3 -12.05 -36.15 7.65
C TYR A 3 -11.78 -34.64 7.59
N PRO A 4 -10.97 -34.13 6.65
CA PRO A 4 -10.84 -32.71 6.44
C PRO A 4 -12.18 -32.17 5.92
N ARG A 5 -12.71 -31.13 6.57
CA ARG A 5 -13.86 -30.39 6.05
C ARG A 5 -13.40 -29.62 4.82
N ILE A 6 -13.86 -30.05 3.64
CA ILE A 6 -13.74 -29.28 2.41
C ILE A 6 -14.66 -28.06 2.57
N MET A 7 -14.07 -26.93 2.96
CA MET A 7 -14.74 -25.63 3.01
C MET A 7 -14.95 -25.17 1.56
N ASN A 8 -16.04 -25.60 0.94
CA ASN A 8 -16.44 -25.15 -0.40
C ASN A 8 -17.13 -23.78 -0.31
N GLY A 9 -16.49 -22.83 0.35
CA GLY A 9 -16.84 -21.42 0.25
C GLY A 9 -16.12 -20.87 -0.97
N SER A 10 -16.85 -20.27 -1.91
CA SER A 10 -16.25 -19.42 -2.94
C SER A 10 -15.33 -18.42 -2.24
N GLN A 11 -14.02 -18.65 -2.30
CA GLN A 11 -13.02 -17.75 -1.73
C GLN A 11 -13.01 -16.54 -2.65
N ILE A 12 -13.79 -15.50 -2.30
CA ILE A 12 -13.75 -14.23 -3.01
C ILE A 12 -12.46 -13.53 -2.56
N GLY A 13 -11.42 -13.68 -3.38
CA GLY A 13 -10.09 -13.10 -3.14
C GLY A 13 -9.06 -14.14 -2.69
N THR A 14 -7.88 -14.07 -3.30
CA THR A 14 -6.70 -14.80 -2.84
C THR A 14 -6.09 -14.03 -1.67
N ALA A 15 -5.82 -14.70 -0.55
CA ALA A 15 -5.12 -14.05 0.57
C ALA A 15 -3.73 -13.61 0.09
N TRP A 16 -3.39 -12.35 0.35
CA TRP A 16 -2.08 -11.79 0.00
C TRP A 16 -1.05 -12.41 0.93
N PHE A 17 -0.10 -13.16 0.38
CA PHE A 17 0.99 -13.78 1.13
C PHE A 17 2.32 -13.19 0.70
N GLY A 18 3.07 -12.64 1.66
CA GLY A 18 4.41 -12.09 1.43
C GLY A 18 4.58 -10.66 1.90
N THR A 19 5.79 -10.13 1.74
CA THR A 19 6.07 -8.70 1.99
C THR A 19 5.73 -7.91 0.75
N HIS A 20 4.79 -6.98 0.86
CA HIS A 20 4.42 -6.07 -0.24
C HIS A 20 4.97 -4.68 0.02
N ILE A 21 5.48 -4.05 -1.04
CA ILE A 21 6.07 -2.71 -1.00
C ILE A 21 5.23 -1.76 -1.84
N VAL A 22 4.96 -0.58 -1.29
CA VAL A 22 4.34 0.54 -2.00
C VAL A 22 5.27 1.74 -1.91
N LEU A 23 5.53 2.37 -3.05
CA LEU A 23 6.25 3.63 -3.16
C LEU A 23 5.27 4.74 -3.53
N ILE A 24 5.15 5.74 -2.67
CA ILE A 24 4.29 6.90 -2.92
C ILE A 24 5.20 8.11 -3.13
N LYS A 25 5.15 8.68 -4.31
CA LYS A 25 5.79 9.96 -4.61
C LYS A 25 4.79 11.08 -4.43
N CYS A 26 5.18 12.09 -3.67
CA CYS A 26 4.36 13.26 -3.42
C CYS A 26 5.13 14.54 -3.67
N ASN A 27 4.43 15.56 -4.14
CA ASN A 27 4.90 16.93 -4.02
C ASN A 27 4.55 17.44 -2.61
N TYR A 28 5.56 17.70 -1.79
CA TYR A 28 5.33 18.08 -0.38
C TYR A 28 4.92 19.55 -0.22
N MET A 29 5.14 20.39 -1.24
CA MET A 29 4.74 21.80 -1.23
C MET A 29 3.26 21.96 -1.56
N THR A 30 2.74 21.15 -2.49
CA THR A 30 1.33 21.19 -2.89
C THR A 30 0.47 20.12 -2.22
N ASN A 31 1.09 19.21 -1.45
CA ASN A 31 0.44 18.03 -0.85
C ASN A 31 -0.25 17.14 -1.92
N GLN A 32 0.29 17.09 -3.14
CA GLN A 32 -0.28 16.30 -4.23
C GLN A 32 0.45 14.98 -4.40
N VAL A 33 -0.30 13.91 -4.68
CA VAL A 33 0.29 12.64 -5.13
C VAL A 33 0.79 12.79 -6.56
N VAL A 34 2.07 12.53 -6.78
CA VAL A 34 2.71 12.56 -8.10
C VAL A 34 2.61 11.20 -8.78
N ALA A 35 2.93 10.13 -8.04
CA ALA A 35 2.88 8.77 -8.55
C ALA A 35 2.79 7.75 -7.41
N VAL A 36 2.19 6.59 -7.70
CA VAL A 36 2.18 5.44 -6.79
C VAL A 36 2.62 4.20 -7.54
N PHE A 37 3.62 3.52 -6.99
CA PHE A 37 4.11 2.23 -7.47
C PHE A 37 3.87 1.19 -6.38
N LYS A 38 3.52 -0.04 -6.76
CA LYS A 38 3.23 -1.10 -5.80
C LYS A 38 3.73 -2.44 -6.30
N SER A 39 4.03 -3.35 -5.38
CA SER A 39 4.23 -4.76 -5.72
C SER A 39 3.02 -5.31 -6.47
N ASP A 40 3.28 -6.30 -7.31
CA ASP A 40 2.21 -7.05 -7.95
C ASP A 40 1.33 -7.68 -6.87
N HIS A 41 0.02 -7.68 -7.10
CA HIS A 41 -0.94 -8.20 -6.11
C HIS A 41 -0.77 -7.57 -4.69
N ALA A 42 -0.33 -6.32 -4.56
CA ALA A 42 -0.32 -5.65 -3.26
C ALA A 42 -1.73 -5.17 -2.85
N PRO A 43 -2.13 -5.28 -1.56
CA PRO A 43 -3.33 -4.65 -1.04
C PRO A 43 -3.31 -3.15 -1.36
N PHE A 44 -4.36 -2.66 -2.00
CA PHE A 44 -4.41 -1.31 -2.56
C PHE A 44 -5.76 -0.66 -2.29
N GLU A 45 -5.72 0.56 -1.78
CA GLU A 45 -6.85 1.48 -1.75
C GLU A 45 -6.70 2.51 -2.87
N PRO A 46 -7.81 3.01 -3.44
CA PRO A 46 -7.75 4.08 -4.43
C PRO A 46 -6.95 5.27 -3.87
N THR A 47 -6.07 5.84 -4.68
CA THR A 47 -5.29 7.02 -4.29
C THR A 47 -6.17 8.26 -4.25
N SER A 48 -5.98 9.11 -3.24
CA SER A 48 -6.54 10.47 -3.24
C SER A 48 -5.62 11.41 -4.01
N SER A 49 -6.12 12.59 -4.39
CA SER A 49 -5.27 13.68 -4.89
C SER A 49 -4.32 14.19 -3.80
N SER A 50 -4.74 14.12 -2.53
CA SER A 50 -3.96 14.52 -1.36
C SER A 50 -2.96 13.43 -0.96
N CYS A 51 -1.70 13.82 -0.80
CA CYS A 51 -0.66 12.93 -0.32
C CYS A 51 -0.94 12.46 1.11
N ALA A 52 -1.30 13.38 2.01
CA ALA A 52 -1.65 13.06 3.39
C ALA A 52 -2.81 12.07 3.49
N GLU A 53 -3.84 12.22 2.64
CA GLU A 53 -4.98 11.30 2.63
C GLU A 53 -4.59 9.93 2.06
N THR A 54 -3.81 9.89 0.98
CA THR A 54 -3.33 8.64 0.41
C THR A 54 -2.46 7.87 1.41
N LEU A 55 -1.53 8.54 2.09
CA LEU A 55 -0.74 7.95 3.17
C LEU A 55 -1.64 7.41 4.28
N SER A 56 -2.63 8.19 4.72
CA SER A 56 -3.58 7.78 5.74
C SER A 56 -4.34 6.51 5.36
N ARG A 57 -4.77 6.37 4.10
CA ARG A 57 -5.43 5.16 3.60
C ARG A 57 -4.52 3.93 3.70
N TYR A 58 -3.27 4.02 3.21
CA TYR A 58 -2.33 2.90 3.29
C TYR A 58 -1.99 2.49 4.73
N LEU A 59 -1.76 3.47 5.60
CA LEU A 59 -1.53 3.21 7.03
C LEU A 59 -2.75 2.54 7.67
N SER A 60 -3.97 2.96 7.30
CA SER A 60 -5.22 2.43 7.85
C SER A 60 -5.48 0.98 7.45
N ILE A 61 -5.07 0.57 6.25
CA ILE A 61 -5.19 -0.83 5.80
C ILE A 61 -4.04 -1.72 6.28
N GLY A 62 -3.07 -1.17 7.02
CA GLY A 62 -2.03 -1.94 7.72
C GLY A 62 -0.62 -1.85 7.14
N TYR A 63 -0.35 -0.95 6.18
CA TYR A 63 1.04 -0.69 5.79
C TYR A 63 1.79 0.04 6.90
N THR A 64 3.07 -0.25 7.02
CA THR A 64 4.02 0.45 7.90
C THR A 64 4.94 1.33 7.06
N LEU A 65 5.16 2.57 7.48
CA LEU A 65 6.17 3.45 6.89
C LEU A 65 7.57 2.99 7.30
N ILE A 66 8.38 2.59 6.32
CA ILE A 66 9.77 2.15 6.55
C ILE A 66 10.81 3.21 6.17
N GLY A 67 10.42 4.21 5.38
CA GLY A 67 11.31 5.32 5.05
C GLY A 67 10.63 6.44 4.26
N ALA A 68 11.18 7.64 4.38
CA ALA A 68 10.80 8.82 3.62
C ALA A 68 12.07 9.48 3.07
N TYR A 69 12.17 9.60 1.75
CA TYR A 69 13.39 10.03 1.06
C TYR A 69 13.10 11.24 0.18
N PRO A 70 13.82 12.37 0.32
CA PRO A 70 13.71 13.46 -0.64
C PRO A 70 14.23 12.98 -2.00
N LEU A 71 13.47 13.22 -3.07
CA LEU A 71 13.90 12.95 -4.45
C LEU A 71 14.50 14.20 -5.08
N ASP A 72 13.83 15.34 -4.92
CA ASP A 72 14.20 16.65 -5.45
C ASP A 72 13.66 17.76 -4.53
N ASN A 73 13.84 19.03 -4.91
CA ASN A 73 13.43 20.21 -4.12
C ASN A 73 11.92 20.30 -3.81
N GLU A 74 11.09 19.50 -4.46
CA GLU A 74 9.63 19.56 -4.27
C GLU A 74 9.02 18.18 -4.04
N GLN A 75 9.80 17.10 -4.18
CA GLN A 75 9.29 15.73 -4.19
C GLN A 75 9.90 14.88 -3.09
N ILE A 76 9.04 14.11 -2.43
CA ILE A 76 9.40 13.11 -1.43
C ILE A 76 8.83 11.76 -1.82
N GLN A 77 9.61 10.70 -1.59
CA GLN A 77 9.18 9.32 -1.78
C GLN A 77 9.02 8.64 -0.43
N TYR A 78 7.82 8.16 -0.15
CA TYR A 78 7.51 7.31 0.98
C TYR A 78 7.59 5.85 0.57
N VAL A 79 8.21 5.03 1.41
CA VAL A 79 8.31 3.58 1.25
C VAL A 79 7.49 2.93 2.33
N LEU A 80 6.46 2.19 1.92
CA LEU A 80 5.49 1.53 2.78
C LEU A 80 5.62 0.01 2.62
N GLN A 81 5.51 -0.71 3.72
CA GLN A 81 5.61 -2.17 3.76
C GLN A 81 4.39 -2.80 4.43
N TYR A 82 3.82 -3.82 3.78
CA TYR A 82 2.78 -4.68 4.35
C TYR A 82 3.33 -6.09 4.56
N ARG A 83 3.00 -6.73 5.68
CA ARG A 83 3.43 -8.09 6.04
C ARG A 83 2.29 -8.88 6.66
#